data_AF-A0A382NI33-F1
#
_entry.id   AF-A0A382NI33-F1
#
_cell.length_a   1.000
_cell.length_b   1.000
_cell.length_c   1.000
_cell.angle_alpha   90.00
_cell.angle_beta   90.00
_cell.angle_gamma   90.00
#
_symmetry.space_group_name_H-M   'P 1'
#
loop_
_entity.id
_entity.type
_entity.pdbx_description
1 polymer ?
#
loop_
_entity_poly.entity_id
_entity_poly.type
_entity_poly.pdbx_seq_one_letter_code
_entity_poly.pdbx_strand_id
1 'polypeptide(L)'
;MAIKIGVLAKQVIDPEMPMAAFRIDEGSKKVVPPPNIPPVVNGFDENAVEAALKIKDAQEATVTVISTGTEFALDVMKKPLSMGADELVLLQDDAFENTIDSFLTAQLLA
;
A
#
# COMPACT_ATOMS: atom_id res chain seq x y z
N MET A 1 -13.15 21.15 15.02
CA MET A 1 -12.63 21.13 13.64
C MET A 1 -12.41 19.69 13.28
N ALA A 2 -12.93 19.23 12.14
CA ALA A 2 -12.73 17.87 11.68
C ALA A 2 -11.24 17.61 11.46
N ILE A 3 -10.72 16.50 12.00
CA ILE A 3 -9.33 16.10 11.82
C ILE A 3 -9.17 15.42 10.47
N LYS A 4 -8.05 15.68 9.78
CA LYS A 4 -7.68 14.98 8.54
C LYS A 4 -6.52 14.06 8.83
N ILE A 5 -6.68 12.78 8.56
CA ILE A 5 -5.68 11.73 8.82
C ILE A 5 -5.23 11.18 7.48
N GLY A 6 -3.95 11.35 7.17
CA GLY A 6 -3.29 10.66 6.06
C GLY A 6 -2.69 9.34 6.57
N VAL A 7 -3.04 8.22 5.94
CA VAL A 7 -2.43 6.92 6.23
C VAL A 7 -1.64 6.47 5.01
N LEU A 8 -0.34 6.25 5.18
CA LEU A 8 0.51 5.72 4.13
C LEU A 8 0.34 4.20 4.10
N ALA A 9 0.06 3.65 2.92
CA ALA A 9 -0.10 2.21 2.72
C ALA A 9 0.72 1.71 1.53
N LYS A 10 1.21 0.48 1.62
CA LYS A 10 2.06 -0.14 0.60
C LYS A 10 1.50 -1.47 0.14
N GLN A 11 1.39 -1.62 -1.18
CA GLN A 11 1.20 -2.92 -1.81
C GLN A 11 2.52 -3.70 -1.74
N VAL A 12 2.47 -4.94 -1.25
CA VAL A 12 3.63 -5.83 -1.15
C VAL A 12 3.30 -7.21 -1.72
N ILE A 13 4.33 -7.96 -2.09
CA ILE A 13 4.18 -9.40 -2.34
C ILE A 13 3.70 -10.04 -1.04
N ASP A 14 2.73 -10.94 -1.14
CA ASP A 14 2.18 -11.65 0.01
C ASP A 14 3.30 -12.36 0.80
N PRO A 15 3.59 -11.94 2.05
CA PRO A 15 4.60 -12.60 2.88
C PRO A 15 4.18 -13.99 3.34
N GLU A 16 2.89 -14.34 3.27
CA GLU A 16 2.35 -15.65 3.63
C GLU A 16 2.29 -16.62 2.44
N MET A 17 2.76 -16.21 1.26
CA MET A 17 2.76 -17.07 0.08
C MET A 17 3.62 -18.33 0.30
N PRO A 18 3.23 -19.49 -0.27
CA PRO A 18 4.03 -20.71 -0.15
C PRO A 18 5.44 -20.50 -0.70
N MET A 19 6.46 -21.01 0.00
CA MET A 19 7.86 -20.88 -0.44
C MET A 19 8.11 -21.41 -1.85
N ALA A 20 7.34 -22.43 -2.29
CA ALA A 20 7.44 -22.98 -3.64
C ALA A 20 7.02 -21.98 -4.75
N ALA A 21 6.23 -20.96 -4.40
CA ALA A 21 5.81 -19.89 -5.30
C ALA A 21 6.83 -18.72 -5.36
N PHE A 22 7.73 -18.60 -4.38
CA PHE A 22 8.78 -17.59 -4.39
C PHE A 22 9.82 -17.93 -5.47
N ARG A 23 9.97 -17.05 -6.46
CA ARG A 23 10.96 -17.20 -7.54
C ARG A 23 11.67 -15.88 -7.78
N ILE A 24 12.97 -15.95 -8.01
CA ILE A 24 13.80 -14.81 -8.44
C ILE A 24 14.12 -15.03 -9.91
N ASP A 25 13.88 -14.01 -10.74
CA ASP A 25 14.33 -13.99 -12.12
C ASP A 25 15.79 -13.55 -12.18
N GLU A 26 16.65 -14.38 -12.78
CA GLU A 26 18.09 -14.16 -12.81
C GLU A 26 18.49 -12.96 -13.70
N GLY A 27 17.73 -12.70 -14.77
CA GLY A 27 18.00 -11.62 -15.71
C GLY A 27 17.70 -10.24 -15.11
N SER A 28 16.50 -10.08 -14.57
CA SER A 28 16.04 -8.83 -13.94
C SER A 28 16.52 -8.66 -12.50
N LYS A 29 16.97 -9.74 -11.85
CA LYS A 29 17.34 -9.79 -10.42
C LYS A 29 16.18 -9.39 -9.49
N LYS A 30 14.94 -9.62 -9.93
CA LYS A 30 13.72 -9.30 -9.18
C LYS A 30 13.01 -10.57 -8.72
N VAL A 31 12.24 -10.46 -7.64
CA VAL A 31 11.25 -11.47 -7.30
C VAL A 31 10.14 -11.42 -8.35
N VAL A 32 9.82 -12.55 -8.95
CA VAL A 32 8.74 -12.68 -9.92
C VAL A 32 7.42 -12.79 -9.14
N PRO A 33 6.46 -11.88 -9.34
CA PRO A 33 5.13 -12.01 -8.76
C PRO A 33 4.50 -13.34 -9.19
N PRO A 34 3.97 -14.16 -8.26
CA PRO A 34 3.35 -15.43 -8.64
C PRO A 34 2.06 -15.15 -9.42
N PRO A 35 1.82 -15.80 -10.58
CA PRO A 35 0.69 -15.47 -11.45
C PRO A 35 -0.68 -15.69 -10.80
N ASN A 36 -0.77 -16.55 -9.78
CA ASN A 36 -2.01 -16.92 -9.11
C ASN A 36 -2.06 -16.49 -7.62
N ILE A 37 -1.10 -15.66 -7.18
CA ILE A 37 -1.08 -15.14 -5.81
C ILE A 37 -1.08 -13.62 -5.91
N PRO A 38 -2.21 -12.95 -5.64
CA PRO A 38 -2.27 -11.50 -5.71
C PRO A 38 -1.36 -10.89 -4.64
N PRO A 39 -0.87 -9.66 -4.85
CA PRO A 39 -0.21 -8.92 -3.78
C PRO A 39 -1.21 -8.61 -2.66
N VAL A 40 -0.70 -8.09 -1.55
CA VAL A 40 -1.51 -7.68 -0.40
C VAL A 40 -1.19 -6.24 -0.02
N VAL A 41 -2.12 -5.58 0.68
CA VAL A 41 -1.76 -4.40 1.47
C VAL A 41 -0.87 -4.88 2.61
N ASN A 42 0.20 -4.16 2.90
CA ASN A 42 1.08 -4.51 3.99
C ASN A 42 0.31 -4.56 5.32
N GLY A 43 0.46 -5.65 6.08
CA GLY A 43 -0.29 -5.85 7.33
C GLY A 43 -0.03 -4.80 8.42
N PHE A 44 1.15 -4.16 8.44
CA PHE A 44 1.40 -3.03 9.34
C PHE A 44 0.58 -1.80 8.93
N ASP A 45 0.40 -1.59 7.64
CA ASP A 45 -0.38 -0.47 7.13
C ASP A 45 -1.88 -0.69 7.34
N GLU A 46 -2.35 -1.94 7.30
CA GLU A 46 -3.72 -2.29 7.72
C GLU A 46 -3.96 -1.93 9.19
N ASN A 47 -2.99 -2.19 10.07
CA ASN A 47 -3.08 -1.75 11.47
C ASN A 47 -3.09 -0.22 11.60
N ALA A 48 -2.37 0.49 10.72
CA ALA A 48 -2.36 1.96 10.70
C ALA A 48 -3.72 2.53 10.23
N VAL A 49 -4.35 1.91 9.22
CA VAL A 49 -5.71 2.25 8.78
C VAL A 49 -6.69 2.02 9.94
N GLU A 50 -6.63 0.87 10.60
CA GLU A 50 -7.49 0.57 11.75
C GLU A 50 -7.31 1.58 12.90
N ALA A 51 -6.07 1.99 13.18
CA ALA A 51 -5.81 3.02 14.18
C ALA A 51 -6.43 4.38 13.81
N ALA A 52 -6.37 4.77 12.53
CA ALA A 52 -7.02 5.98 12.03
C ALA A 52 -8.55 5.90 12.11
N LEU A 53 -9.14 4.74 11.82
CA LEU A 53 -10.58 4.50 11.92
C LEU A 53 -11.06 4.59 13.36
N LYS A 54 -10.32 4.05 14.33
CA LYS A 54 -10.64 4.23 15.76
C LYS A 54 -10.67 5.69 16.20
N ILE A 55 -9.79 6.53 15.63
CA ILE A 55 -9.82 7.98 15.89
C ILE A 55 -11.08 8.60 15.27
N LYS A 56 -11.43 8.20 14.04
CA LYS A 56 -12.65 8.64 13.34
C LYS A 56 -13.94 8.21 14.06
N ASP A 57 -13.96 7.05 14.71
CA ASP A 57 -15.11 6.61 15.50
C ASP A 57 -15.28 7.44 16.79
N ALA A 58 -14.18 7.93 17.36
CA ALA A 58 -14.20 8.68 18.61
C ALA A 58 -14.51 10.18 18.42
N GLN A 59 -14.25 10.73 17.23
CA GLN A 59 -14.45 12.15 16.94
C GLN A 59 -14.52 12.40 15.43
N GLU A 60 -15.01 13.58 15.05
CA GLU A 60 -15.11 13.98 13.64
C GLU A 60 -13.72 13.98 12.95
N ALA A 61 -13.48 12.98 12.11
CA ALA A 61 -12.27 12.86 11.31
C ALA A 61 -12.55 12.29 9.91
N THR A 62 -11.63 12.55 8.99
CA THR A 62 -11.58 11.98 7.64
C THR A 62 -10.27 11.25 7.46
N VAL A 63 -10.31 10.09 6.80
CA VAL A 63 -9.17 9.19 6.61
C VAL A 63 -8.90 9.06 5.11
N THR A 64 -7.76 9.59 4.66
CA THR A 64 -7.27 9.45 3.30
C THR A 64 -6.08 8.49 3.29
N VAL A 65 -6.18 7.43 2.51
CA VAL A 65 -5.08 6.47 2.34
C VAL A 65 -4.27 6.85 1.12
N ILE A 66 -2.94 6.89 1.24
CA ILE A 66 -2.02 7.35 0.21
C ILE A 66 -1.00 6.24 -0.06
N SER A 67 -0.77 5.92 -1.34
CA SER A 67 0.20 4.90 -1.75
C SER A 67 1.01 5.36 -2.95
N THR A 68 2.28 4.95 -3.03
CA THR A 68 3.18 5.20 -4.17
C THR A 68 3.64 3.88 -4.77
N GLY A 69 3.59 3.76 -6.10
CA GLY A 69 4.04 2.55 -6.80
C GLY A 69 3.99 2.69 -8.32
N THR A 70 4.59 1.76 -9.04
CA THR A 70 4.56 1.75 -10.52
C THR A 70 3.23 1.21 -11.05
N GLU A 71 2.65 0.24 -10.34
CA GLU A 71 1.37 -0.39 -10.68
C GLU A 71 0.66 -0.85 -9.42
N PHE A 72 -0.67 -0.78 -9.42
CA PHE A 72 -1.51 -1.23 -8.32
C PHE A 72 -2.51 -2.29 -8.75
N ALA A 73 -2.60 -3.36 -7.97
CA ALA A 73 -3.74 -4.28 -8.01
C ALA A 73 -4.92 -3.59 -7.31
N LEU A 74 -5.79 -2.94 -8.09
CA LEU A 74 -6.88 -2.13 -7.53
C LEU A 74 -7.83 -2.94 -6.62
N ASP A 75 -8.04 -4.22 -6.90
CA ASP A 75 -8.88 -5.07 -6.04
C ASP A 75 -8.27 -5.28 -4.64
N VAL A 76 -6.94 -5.18 -4.54
CA VAL A 76 -6.19 -5.22 -3.28
C VAL A 76 -6.17 -3.84 -2.63
N MET A 77 -5.83 -2.80 -3.39
CA MET A 77 -5.67 -1.44 -2.87
C MET A 77 -7.00 -0.76 -2.51
N LYS A 78 -8.15 -1.31 -2.90
CA LYS A 78 -9.47 -0.90 -2.39
C LYS A 78 -9.79 -1.43 -1.00
N LYS A 79 -9.00 -2.37 -0.45
CA LYS A 79 -9.21 -2.91 0.91
C LYS A 79 -9.33 -1.81 1.99
N PRO A 80 -8.49 -0.76 2.03
CA PRO A 80 -8.64 0.32 3.01
C PRO A 80 -9.95 1.11 2.88
N LEU A 81 -10.48 1.28 1.67
CA LEU A 81 -11.81 1.86 1.46
C LEU A 81 -12.89 0.95 2.04
N SER A 82 -12.79 -0.36 1.79
CA SER A 82 -13.69 -1.36 2.38
C SER A 82 -13.60 -1.44 3.91
N MET A 83 -12.47 -1.06 4.50
CA MET A 83 -12.31 -0.94 5.96
C MET A 83 -13.02 0.28 6.54
N GLY A 84 -13.23 1.35 5.75
CA GLY A 84 -13.91 2.58 6.18
C GLY A 84 -13.14 3.88 5.94
N ALA A 85 -12.00 3.82 5.23
CA ALA A 85 -11.33 5.03 4.76
C ALA A 85 -12.22 5.80 3.77
N ASP A 86 -12.12 7.12 3.78
CA ASP A 86 -12.94 8.00 2.96
C ASP A 86 -12.41 8.13 1.53
N GLU A 87 -11.08 8.19 1.40
CA GLU A 87 -10.40 8.44 0.14
C GLU A 87 -9.19 7.53 -0.04
N LEU A 88 -8.87 7.22 -1.29
CA LEU A 88 -7.67 6.50 -1.70
C LEU A 88 -6.96 7.30 -2.80
N VAL A 89 -5.71 7.66 -2.53
CA VAL A 89 -4.83 8.37 -3.46
C VAL A 89 -3.70 7.44 -3.87
N LEU A 90 -3.61 7.16 -5.16
CA LEU A 90 -2.57 6.32 -5.75
C LEU A 90 -1.63 7.21 -6.56
N LEU A 91 -0.43 7.46 -6.04
CA LEU A 91 0.66 8.05 -6.79
C LEU A 91 1.26 6.94 -7.65
N GLN A 92 0.85 6.91 -8.92
CA GLN A 92 1.28 5.91 -9.88
C GLN A 92 2.08 6.55 -11.01
N ASP A 93 3.34 6.13 -11.17
CA ASP A 93 4.23 6.60 -12.23
C ASP A 93 5.28 5.52 -12.57
N ASP A 94 5.49 5.25 -13.85
CA ASP A 94 6.54 4.35 -14.34
C ASP A 94 7.94 4.85 -13.98
N ALA A 95 8.09 6.18 -13.79
CA ALA A 95 9.34 6.79 -13.35
C ALA A 95 9.80 6.31 -11.97
N PHE A 96 8.93 5.66 -11.18
CA PHE A 96 9.29 5.07 -9.89
C PHE A 96 10.02 3.72 -10.01
N GLU A 97 10.04 3.10 -11.19
CA GLU A 97 10.65 1.78 -11.35
C GLU A 97 12.18 1.84 -11.20
N ASN A 98 12.71 1.15 -10.20
CA ASN A 98 14.16 1.07 -9.89
C ASN A 98 14.83 2.41 -9.54
N THR A 99 14.06 3.48 -9.32
CA THR A 99 14.57 4.83 -9.00
C THR A 99 14.28 5.23 -7.56
N ILE A 100 13.24 4.68 -6.93
CA ILE A 100 12.85 5.03 -5.57
C ILE A 100 13.57 4.18 -4.52
N ASP A 101 14.14 4.84 -3.53
CA ASP A 101 14.55 4.25 -2.25
C ASP A 101 13.64 4.79 -1.13
N SER A 102 13.97 4.50 0.13
CA SER A 102 13.20 5.00 1.27
C SER A 102 13.25 6.53 1.38
N PHE A 103 14.34 7.17 1.00
CA PHE A 103 14.50 8.63 1.07
C PHE A 103 13.65 9.34 0.01
N LEU A 104 13.68 8.87 -1.24
CA LEU A 104 12.86 9.43 -2.31
C LEU A 104 11.36 9.15 -2.06
N THR A 105 11.02 7.95 -1.58
CA THR A 105 9.63 7.63 -1.20
C THR A 105 9.10 8.59 -0.13
N ALA A 106 9.90 8.88 0.89
CA ALA A 106 9.53 9.84 1.93
C ALA A 106 9.33 11.26 1.37
N GLN A 107 10.18 11.69 0.42
CA GLN A 107 10.01 12.99 -0.25
C GLN A 107 8.76 13.07 -1.12
N LEU A 108 8.38 11.99 -1.80
CA LEU A 108 7.17 11.96 -2.63
C LEU A 108 5.89 12.04 -1.79
N LEU A 109 5.94 11.57 -0.54
CA LEU A 109 4.79 11.48 0.37
C LEU A 109 4.69 12.65 1.38
N ALA A 110 5.66 13.57 1.38
CA ALA A 110 5.73 14.73 2.29
C ALA A 110 5.01 15.96 1.72
#